data_AF-A0A2N6SFP8-F1
#
_entry.id   AF-A0A2N6SFP8-F1
#
_cell.length_a   1.000
_cell.length_b   1.000
_cell.length_c   1.000
_cell.angle_alpha   90.00
_cell.angle_beta   90.00
_cell.angle_gamma   90.00
#
_symmetry.space_group_name_H-M   'P 1'
#
loop_
_entity.id
_entity.type
_entity.pdbx_description
1 polymer ?
#
loop_
_entity_poly.entity_id
_entity_poly.type
_entity_poly.pdbx_seq_one_letter_code
_entity_poly.pdbx_strand_id
1 'polypeptide(L)'
;MKNTSFLAIFDTLFILSLLGFLLTKNSAIFFVSLPFYVGTSFSQYFKQKEKLDVFDDKLLRLLKLDTTIYAIGFMTLYVTTYFTVNNIELPFNVKYFFGIAIFLFSIAFVISIKRKKLAQDLLIEKYRNK
;
A
#
# COMPACT_ATOMS: atom_id res chain seq x y z
N MET A 1 19.20 8.99 11.77
CA MET A 1 19.00 7.53 11.96
C MET A 1 18.66 6.92 10.62
N LYS A 2 19.26 5.78 10.23
CA LYS A 2 18.86 5.06 9.01
C LYS A 2 17.36 4.78 9.09
N ASN A 3 16.58 5.50 8.29
CA ASN A 3 15.11 5.53 8.33
C ASN A 3 14.50 4.11 8.27
N THR A 4 15.24 3.16 7.71
CA THR A 4 14.90 1.74 7.58
C THR A 4 14.48 1.05 8.88
N SER A 5 15.03 1.40 10.05
CA SER A 5 14.64 0.72 11.30
C SER A 5 13.26 1.15 11.79
N PHE A 6 12.96 2.46 11.68
CA PHE A 6 11.66 3.02 12.05
C PHE A 6 10.55 2.51 11.14
N LEU A 7 10.82 2.48 9.84
CA LEU A 7 9.91 1.95 8.81
C LEU A 7 9.54 0.47 9.07
N ALA A 8 10.51 -0.36 9.46
CA ALA A 8 10.28 -1.79 9.75
C ALA A 8 9.44 -2.02 11.03
N ILE A 9 9.51 -1.12 12.01
CA ILE A 9 8.72 -1.20 13.24
C ILE A 9 7.23 -1.03 12.92
N PHE A 10 6.86 -0.06 12.08
CA PHE A 10 5.47 0.13 11.64
C PHE A 10 4.92 -1.09 10.92
N ASP A 11 5.72 -1.68 10.01
CA ASP A 11 5.33 -2.90 9.29
C ASP A 11 5.06 -4.05 10.26
N THR A 12 5.95 -4.24 11.25
CA THR A 12 5.85 -5.30 12.25
C THR A 12 4.63 -5.10 13.15
N LEU A 13 4.43 -3.88 13.68
CA LEU A 13 3.29 -3.56 14.54
C LEU A 13 1.96 -3.70 13.81
N PHE A 14 1.92 -3.33 12.53
CA PHE A 14 0.73 -3.52 11.71
C PHE A 14 0.37 -4.99 11.55
N ILE A 15 1.34 -5.86 11.22
CA ILE A 15 1.11 -7.30 11.05
C ILE A 15 0.68 -7.94 12.36
N LEU A 16 1.34 -7.62 13.48
CA LEU A 16 1.01 -8.18 14.79
C LEU A 16 -0.40 -7.81 15.24
N SER A 17 -0.78 -6.55 15.07
CA SER A 17 -2.14 -6.09 15.41
C SER A 17 -3.20 -6.69 14.48
N LEU A 18 -2.93 -6.83 13.19
CA LEU A 18 -3.84 -7.49 12.25
C LEU A 18 -4.07 -8.97 12.62
N LEU A 19 -3.00 -9.71 12.93
CA LEU A 19 -3.08 -11.09 13.40
C LEU A 19 -3.82 -11.20 14.74
N GLY A 20 -3.51 -10.31 15.68
CA GLY A 20 -4.22 -10.22 16.95
C GLY A 20 -5.71 -10.01 16.77
N PHE A 21 -6.11 -9.13 15.85
CA PHE A 21 -7.51 -8.95 15.48
C PHE A 21 -8.14 -10.22 14.89
N LEU A 22 -7.49 -10.86 13.91
CA LEU A 22 -8.05 -12.07 13.27
C LEU A 22 -8.25 -13.23 14.25
N LEU A 23 -7.34 -13.37 15.22
CA LEU A 23 -7.39 -14.43 16.23
C LEU A 23 -8.42 -14.15 17.34
N THR A 24 -8.46 -12.91 17.83
CA THR A 24 -9.28 -12.55 19.00
C THR A 24 -10.65 -11.98 18.63
N LYS A 25 -10.83 -11.56 17.36
CA LYS A 25 -11.96 -10.75 16.87
C LYS A 25 -12.18 -9.45 17.65
N ASN A 26 -11.15 -8.96 18.34
CA ASN A 26 -11.26 -7.75 19.15
C ASN A 26 -11.19 -6.49 18.28
N SER A 27 -12.30 -5.77 18.19
CA SER A 27 -12.41 -4.53 17.42
C SER A 27 -11.44 -3.43 17.86
N ALA A 28 -11.05 -3.36 19.14
CA ALA A 28 -10.07 -2.37 19.59
C ALA A 28 -8.69 -2.59 18.93
N ILE A 29 -8.26 -3.84 18.81
CA ILE A 29 -6.99 -4.21 18.17
C ILE A 29 -7.02 -3.85 16.68
N PHE A 30 -8.17 -4.04 16.02
CA PHE A 30 -8.38 -3.61 14.65
C PHE A 30 -8.14 -2.10 14.49
N PHE A 31 -8.83 -1.25 15.26
CA PHE A 31 -8.66 0.20 15.13
C PHE A 31 -7.25 0.68 15.50
N VAL A 32 -6.58 0.02 16.46
CA VAL A 32 -5.17 0.30 16.80
C VAL A 32 -4.21 0.01 15.64
N SER A 33 -4.55 -0.90 14.72
CA SER A 33 -3.69 -1.19 13.57
C SER A 33 -3.71 -0.11 12.49
N LEU A 34 -4.73 0.76 12.45
CA LEU A 34 -4.89 1.81 11.42
C LEU A 34 -3.72 2.82 11.40
N PRO A 35 -3.31 3.43 12.53
CA PRO A 35 -2.12 4.27 12.56
C PRO A 35 -0.87 3.55 12.06
N PHE A 36 -0.74 2.25 12.36
CA PHE A 36 0.40 1.47 11.89
C PHE A 36 0.37 1.31 10.37
N TYR A 37 -0.79 0.98 9.80
CA TYR A 37 -1.00 0.91 8.36
C TYR A 37 -0.70 2.22 7.61
N VAL A 38 -1.11 3.36 8.17
CA VAL A 38 -0.78 4.66 7.58
C VAL A 38 0.75 4.85 7.56
N GLY A 39 1.43 4.50 8.66
CA GLY A 39 2.88 4.51 8.74
C GLY A 39 3.56 3.57 7.74
N THR A 40 3.07 2.34 7.53
CA THR A 40 3.61 1.40 6.53
C THR A 40 3.44 1.93 5.10
N SER A 41 2.33 2.59 4.81
CA SER A 41 2.07 3.17 3.49
C SER A 41 3.03 4.32 3.17
N PHE A 42 3.27 5.23 4.13
CA PHE A 42 4.27 6.28 3.98
C PHE A 42 5.69 5.71 3.88
N SER A 43 6.00 4.72 4.72
CA SER A 43 7.27 3.96 4.72
C SER A 43 7.60 3.46 3.31
N GLN A 44 6.66 2.74 2.68
CA GLN A 44 6.82 2.19 1.34
C GLN A 44 6.99 3.27 0.28
N TYR A 45 6.23 4.35 0.36
CA TYR A 45 6.35 5.49 -0.56
C TYR A 45 7.74 6.12 -0.50
N PHE A 46 8.23 6.48 0.69
CA PHE A 46 9.53 7.14 0.84
C PHE A 46 10.68 6.23 0.44
N LYS A 47 10.61 4.93 0.76
CA LYS A 47 11.61 3.94 0.33
C LYS A 47 11.68 3.80 -1.20
N GLN A 48 10.54 3.86 -1.88
CA GLN A 48 10.52 3.84 -3.35
C GLN A 48 10.98 5.16 -3.93
N LYS A 49 10.58 6.29 -3.33
CA LYS A 49 11.01 7.63 -3.73
C LYS A 49 12.54 7.78 -3.63
N GLU A 50 13.17 7.25 -2.59
CA GLU A 50 14.63 7.31 -2.41
C GLU A 50 15.40 6.47 -3.46
N LYS A 51 14.81 5.36 -3.93
CA LYS A 51 15.40 4.51 -4.96
C LYS A 51 15.31 5.08 -6.38
N LEU A 52 14.27 5.87 -6.64
CA LEU A 52 14.17 6.63 -7.87
C LEU A 52 15.06 7.85 -7.66
N ASP A 53 16.24 7.88 -8.29
CA ASP A 53 17.19 9.01 -8.23
C ASP A 53 16.52 10.26 -8.88
N VAL A 54 15.68 10.97 -8.10
CA VAL A 54 14.59 11.82 -8.57
C VAL A 54 15.10 13.02 -9.37
N PHE A 55 15.10 12.91 -10.69
CA PHE A 55 15.16 14.05 -11.60
C PHE A 55 13.92 14.17 -12.51
N ASP A 56 12.94 13.25 -12.40
CA ASP A 56 11.78 13.21 -13.28
C ASP A 56 10.44 13.26 -12.52
N ASP A 57 9.69 14.35 -12.75
CA ASP A 57 8.37 14.62 -12.15
C ASP A 57 7.29 13.61 -12.56
N LYS A 58 7.39 13.04 -13.76
CA LYS A 58 6.42 12.07 -14.29
C LYS A 58 6.54 10.75 -13.54
N LEU A 59 7.77 10.30 -13.24
CA LEU A 59 8.00 9.14 -12.38
C LEU A 59 7.43 9.34 -10.98
N LEU A 60 7.62 10.53 -10.40
CA LEU A 60 7.09 10.85 -9.07
C LEU A 60 5.55 10.86 -9.06
N ARG A 61 4.91 11.40 -10.10
CA ARG A 61 3.45 11.38 -10.25
C ARG A 61 2.92 9.95 -10.35
N LEU A 62 3.56 9.10 -11.15
CA LEU A 62 3.19 7.69 -11.25
C LEU A 62 3.37 6.95 -9.93
N LEU A 63 4.42 7.26 -9.16
CA LEU A 63 4.65 6.70 -7.82
C LEU A 63 3.61 7.15 -6.79
N LYS A 64 3.18 8.40 -6.82
CA LYS A 64 2.07 8.84 -5.97
C LYS A 64 0.79 8.09 -6.33
N LEU A 65 0.50 7.99 -7.62
CA LEU A 65 -0.75 7.44 -8.12
C LEU A 65 -0.87 5.94 -7.83
N ASP A 66 0.12 5.11 -8.16
CA ASP A 66 0.04 3.67 -7.88
C ASP A 66 -0.01 3.37 -6.37
N THR A 67 0.76 4.10 -5.57
CA THR A 67 0.73 4.01 -4.10
C THR A 67 -0.64 4.39 -3.54
N THR A 68 -1.27 5.47 -4.04
CA THR A 68 -2.62 5.88 -3.61
C THR A 68 -3.67 4.85 -3.97
N ILE A 69 -3.66 4.32 -5.21
CA ILE A 69 -4.63 3.29 -5.63
C ILE A 69 -4.44 2.02 -4.80
N TYR A 70 -3.19 1.61 -4.55
CA TYR A 70 -2.89 0.47 -3.70
C TYR A 70 -3.43 0.68 -2.28
N ALA A 71 -3.24 1.87 -1.70
CA ALA A 71 -3.72 2.19 -0.37
C ALA A 71 -5.26 2.13 -0.27
N ILE A 72 -5.97 2.66 -1.27
CA ILE A 72 -7.43 2.59 -1.33
C ILE A 72 -7.90 1.13 -1.46
N GLY A 73 -7.25 0.33 -2.33
CA GLY A 73 -7.58 -1.08 -2.49
C GLY A 73 -7.38 -1.88 -1.20
N PHE A 74 -6.29 -1.61 -0.50
CA PHE A 74 -6.01 -2.25 0.79
C PHE A 74 -7.02 -1.83 1.86
N MET A 75 -7.32 -0.53 2.01
CA MET A 75 -8.33 -0.04 2.97
C MET A 75 -9.70 -0.64 2.70
N THR A 76 -10.05 -0.82 1.42
CA THR A 76 -11.28 -1.50 1.02
C THR A 76 -11.32 -2.93 1.56
N LEU A 77 -10.26 -3.73 1.36
CA LEU A 77 -10.15 -5.09 1.92
C LEU A 77 -10.14 -5.10 3.44
N TYR A 78 -9.41 -4.17 4.04
CA TYR A 78 -9.24 -4.06 5.48
C TYR A 78 -10.59 -3.87 6.17
N VAL A 79 -11.40 -2.92 5.69
CA VAL A 79 -12.77 -2.67 6.16
C VAL A 79 -13.70 -3.86 5.88
N THR A 80 -13.59 -4.46 4.70
CA THR A 80 -14.38 -5.64 4.32
C THR A 80 -14.10 -6.84 5.24
N THR A 81 -12.83 -7.01 5.62
CA THR A 81 -12.39 -8.06 6.56
C THR A 81 -13.00 -7.84 7.93
N TYR A 82 -13.08 -6.60 8.42
CA TYR A 82 -13.73 -6.27 9.68
C TYR A 82 -15.20 -6.70 9.71
N PHE A 83 -15.96 -6.32 8.69
CA PHE A 83 -17.38 -6.69 8.60
C PHE A 83 -17.57 -8.20 8.52
N THR A 84 -16.74 -8.89 7.73
CA THR A 84 -16.80 -10.35 7.58
C THR A 84 -16.47 -11.08 8.88
N VAL A 85 -15.39 -10.68 9.58
CA VAL A 85 -14.94 -11.36 10.81
C VAL A 85 -15.93 -11.16 11.97
N ASN A 86 -16.58 -10.00 12.03
CA ASN A 86 -17.57 -9.67 13.07
C ASN A 86 -19.01 -10.03 12.68
N ASN A 87 -19.24 -10.67 11.53
CA ASN A 87 -20.58 -11.03 11.04
C ASN A 87 -21.56 -9.85 10.98
N ILE A 88 -21.07 -8.67 10.63
CA ILE A 88 -21.91 -7.47 10.49
C ILE A 88 -22.55 -7.50 9.11
N GLU A 89 -23.88 -7.53 9.06
CA GLU A 89 -24.63 -7.46 7.82
C GLU A 89 -24.58 -6.04 7.25
N LEU A 90 -24.08 -5.92 6.02
CA LEU A 90 -24.13 -4.69 5.26
C LEU A 90 -25.35 -4.74 4.31
N PRO A 91 -25.95 -3.58 4.00
CA PRO A 91 -27.03 -3.48 3.01
C PRO A 91 -26.57 -3.84 1.57
N PHE A 92 -25.28 -4.07 1.37
CA PHE A 92 -24.66 -4.45 0.10
C PHE A 92 -23.83 -5.72 0.29
N ASN A 93 -23.73 -6.55 -0.76
CA ASN A 93 -22.97 -7.80 -0.69
C ASN A 93 -21.47 -7.52 -0.48
N VAL A 94 -20.95 -7.95 0.66
CA VAL A 94 -19.55 -7.80 1.10
C VAL A 94 -18.56 -8.34 0.04
N LYS A 95 -18.96 -9.34 -0.76
CA LYS A 95 -18.16 -9.89 -1.86
C LYS A 95 -17.82 -8.86 -2.94
N TYR A 96 -18.65 -7.83 -3.15
CA TYR A 96 -18.36 -6.78 -4.13
C TYR A 96 -17.14 -5.95 -3.75
N PHE A 97 -16.92 -5.71 -2.45
CA PHE A 97 -15.76 -4.96 -1.99
C PHE A 97 -14.45 -5.73 -2.20
N PHE A 98 -14.46 -7.06 -2.05
CA PHE A 98 -13.33 -7.91 -2.45
C PHE A 98 -13.02 -7.76 -3.95
N GLY A 99 -14.04 -7.79 -4.80
CA GLY A 99 -13.88 -7.59 -6.24
C GLY A 99 -13.31 -6.20 -6.59
N ILE A 100 -13.83 -5.15 -5.97
CA ILE A 100 -13.34 -3.77 -6.14
C ILE A 100 -11.87 -3.68 -5.75
N ALA A 101 -11.47 -4.27 -4.62
CA ALA A 101 -10.09 -4.22 -4.19
C ALA A 101 -9.14 -4.96 -5.14
N ILE A 102 -9.52 -6.15 -5.63
CA ILE A 102 -8.74 -6.88 -6.64
C ILE A 102 -8.57 -6.05 -7.91
N PHE A 103 -9.63 -5.37 -8.34
CA PHE A 103 -9.59 -4.48 -9.49
C PHE A 103 -8.63 -3.29 -9.26
N LEU A 104 -8.71 -2.63 -8.11
CA LEU A 104 -7.80 -1.54 -7.73
C LEU A 104 -6.35 -2.00 -7.68
N PHE A 105 -6.07 -3.18 -7.11
CA PHE A 105 -4.73 -3.75 -7.11
C PHE A 105 -4.21 -4.04 -8.52
N SER A 106 -5.07 -4.51 -9.40
CA SER A 106 -4.70 -4.74 -10.80
C SER A 106 -4.31 -3.44 -11.50
N ILE A 107 -5.07 -2.35 -11.26
CA ILE A 107 -4.73 -1.02 -11.78
C ILE A 107 -3.40 -0.53 -11.21
N ALA A 108 -3.22 -0.56 -9.89
CA ALA A 108 -1.99 -0.14 -9.24
C ALA A 108 -0.78 -0.93 -9.78
N PHE A 109 -0.94 -2.23 -9.98
CA PHE A 109 0.10 -3.10 -10.52
C PHE A 109 0.52 -2.71 -11.94
N VAL A 110 -0.44 -2.47 -12.84
CA VAL A 110 -0.16 -2.02 -14.22
C VAL A 110 0.61 -0.70 -14.22
N ILE A 111 0.23 0.25 -13.37
CA ILE A 111 0.90 1.55 -13.26
C ILE A 111 2.32 1.40 -12.71
N SER A 112 2.50 0.52 -11.72
CA SER A 112 3.82 0.21 -11.16
C SER A 112 4.76 -0.38 -12.20
N ILE A 113 4.28 -1.28 -13.07
CA ILE A 113 5.05 -1.82 -14.20
C ILE A 113 5.45 -0.69 -15.15
N LYS A 114 4.49 0.15 -15.57
CA LYS A 114 4.76 1.28 -16.47
C LYS A 114 5.82 2.22 -15.90
N ARG A 115 5.75 2.53 -14.61
CA ARG A 115 6.74 3.36 -13.91
C ARG A 115 8.12 2.70 -13.90
N LYS A 116 8.21 1.40 -13.58
CA LYS A 116 9.49 0.67 -13.57
C LYS A 116 10.15 0.69 -14.95
N LYS A 117 9.37 0.46 -16.01
CA LYS A 117 9.87 0.53 -17.39
C LYS A 117 10.41 1.93 -17.73
N LEU A 118 9.64 2.98 -17.42
CA LEU A 118 10.07 4.36 -17.64
C LEU A 118 11.37 4.70 -16.88
N ALA A 119 11.50 4.23 -15.63
CA ALA A 119 12.72 4.44 -14.86
C ALA A 119 13.94 3.75 -15.49
N GLN A 120 13.76 2.55 -16.07
CA GLN A 120 14.84 1.86 -16.79
C GLN A 120 15.24 2.62 -18.06
N ASP A 121 14.26 3.08 -18.85
CA ASP A 121 14.52 3.83 -20.08
C ASP A 121 15.33 5.11 -19.79
N LEU A 122 14.96 5.85 -18.73
CA LEU A 122 15.66 7.06 -18.30
C LEU A 122 17.08 6.78 -17.77
N LEU A 123 17.28 5.65 -17.08
CA LEU A 123 18.62 5.23 -16.65
C LEU A 123 19.50 4.93 -17.87
N ILE A 124 18.99 4.19 -18.86
CA ILE A 124 19.72 3.87 -20.09
C ILE A 124 20.12 5.16 -20.83
N GLU A 125 19.22 6.13 -20.93
CA GLU A 125 19.50 7.43 -21.54
C GLU A 125 20.59 8.21 -20.79
N LYS A 126 20.52 8.24 -19.45
CA LYS A 126 21.55 8.87 -18.60
C LYS A 126 22.94 8.25 -18.78
N TYR A 127 23.03 6.93 -19.02
CA TYR A 127 24.30 6.25 -19.31
C TYR A 127 24.77 6.43 -20.75
N ARG A 128 23.87 6.60 -21.72
CA ARG A 128 24.23 6.85 -23.12
C ARG A 128 24.79 8.26 -23.35
N ASN A 129 24.36 9.23 -22.54
CA ASN A 129 24.77 10.63 -22.63
C ASN A 129 26.01 10.98 -21.75
N LYS A 130 26.68 9.98 -21.18
CA LYS A 130 27.94 10.10 -20.41
C LYS A 130 29.11 9.55 -21.21
#